data_AF-A0A0B1Q1S9-F1
#
_entry.id   AF-A0A0B1Q1S9-F1
#
_cell.length_a   1.000
_cell.length_b   1.000
_cell.length_c   1.000
_cell.angle_alpha   90.00
_cell.angle_beta   90.00
_cell.angle_gamma   90.00
#
_symmetry.space_group_name_H-M   'P 1'
#
loop_
_entity.id
_entity.type
_entity.pdbx_description
1 polymer ?
#
loop_
_entity_poly.entity_id
_entity_poly.type
_entity_poly.pdbx_seq_one_letter_code
_entity_poly.pdbx_strand_id
1 'polypeptide(L)'
;MAMKMMILECIAVLAGAVLGTVLTGLLAWLFAGTPFAVAVASLGAYVLGLVTVALFAFLYHQLDRTPAALASLAVGVVLPTLVDRFVLGNTLGWTTIILLNLVFAVLALSIYRFVHANAASRQAARGVARRLD
;
A
#
# COMPACT_ATOMS: atom_id res chain seq x y z
N MET A 1 -4.51 23.93 -7.06
CA MET A 1 -3.88 23.09 -6.01
C MET A 1 -4.49 21.69 -5.93
N ALA A 2 -5.82 21.55 -6.00
CA ALA A 2 -6.54 20.26 -5.94
C ALA A 2 -6.02 19.19 -6.93
N MET A 3 -5.88 19.53 -8.22
CA MET A 3 -5.43 18.56 -9.24
C MET A 3 -4.04 17.96 -8.97
N LYS A 4 -3.12 18.74 -8.38
CA LYS A 4 -1.77 18.24 -8.03
C LYS A 4 -1.79 17.30 -6.82
N MET A 5 -2.66 17.53 -5.84
CA MET A 5 -2.82 16.62 -4.70
C MET A 5 -3.46 15.31 -5.15
N MET A 6 -4.51 15.38 -5.97
CA MET A 6 -5.19 14.19 -6.51
C MET A 6 -4.25 13.29 -7.32
N ILE A 7 -3.40 13.87 -8.19
CA ILE A 7 -2.41 13.09 -8.94
C ILE A 7 -1.41 12.41 -8.00
N LEU A 8 -1.00 13.10 -6.94
CA LEU A 8 -0.02 12.57 -5.99
C LEU A 8 -0.59 11.41 -5.17
N GLU A 9 -1.86 11.49 -4.77
CA GLU A 9 -2.60 10.41 -4.12
C GLU A 9 -2.71 9.19 -5.04
N CYS A 10 -3.07 9.40 -6.31
CA CYS A 10 -3.13 8.33 -7.31
C CYS A 10 -1.77 7.62 -7.47
N ILE A 11 -0.68 8.39 -7.56
CA ILE A 11 0.68 7.83 -7.66
C ILE A 11 1.04 7.06 -6.38
N ALA A 12 0.70 7.59 -5.20
CA ALA A 12 0.97 6.92 -3.93
C ALA A 12 0.22 5.58 -3.83
N VAL A 13 -1.05 5.56 -4.25
CA VAL A 13 -1.88 4.35 -4.26
C VAL A 13 -1.35 3.32 -5.25
N LEU A 14 -1.06 3.74 -6.49
CA LEU A 14 -0.51 2.86 -7.52
C LEU A 14 0.86 2.30 -7.11
N ALA A 15 1.77 3.14 -6.63
CA ALA A 15 3.09 2.72 -6.20
C ALA A 15 3.02 1.76 -4.99
N GLY A 16 2.21 2.08 -4.00
CA GLY A 16 2.02 1.23 -2.81
C GLY A 16 1.43 -0.13 -3.17
N ALA A 17 0.40 -0.16 -4.02
CA ALA A 17 -0.24 -1.39 -4.46
C ALA A 17 0.69 -2.26 -5.31
N VAL A 18 1.35 -1.68 -6.32
CA VAL A 18 2.21 -2.43 -7.24
C VAL A 18 3.45 -2.95 -6.51
N LEU A 19 4.19 -2.08 -5.81
CA LEU A 19 5.42 -2.49 -5.10
C LEU A 19 5.11 -3.45 -3.94
N GLY A 20 4.02 -3.19 -3.21
CA GLY A 20 3.55 -4.09 -2.17
C GLY A 20 3.27 -5.48 -2.73
N THR A 21 2.47 -5.58 -3.79
CA THR A 21 2.10 -6.87 -4.40
C THR A 21 3.31 -7.62 -4.94
N VAL A 22 4.24 -6.92 -5.62
CA VAL A 22 5.47 -7.53 -6.14
C VAL A 22 6.36 -8.05 -5.01
N LEU A 23 6.53 -7.27 -3.94
CA LEU A 23 7.33 -7.71 -2.79
C LEU A 23 6.68 -8.90 -2.08
N THR A 24 5.37 -8.88 -1.88
CA THR A 24 4.64 -10.01 -1.31
C THR A 24 4.79 -11.27 -2.18
N GLY A 25 4.74 -11.12 -3.51
CA GLY A 25 5.01 -12.21 -4.44
C GLY A 25 6.44 -12.74 -4.36
N LEU A 26 7.44 -11.85 -4.17
CA LEU A 26 8.83 -12.25 -3.96
C LEU A 26 9.00 -13.03 -2.65
N LEU A 27 8.35 -12.59 -1.58
CA LEU A 27 8.39 -13.28 -0.28
C LEU A 27 7.63 -14.60 -0.30
N ALA A 28 6.50 -14.67 -1.00
CA ALA A 28 5.79 -15.92 -1.23
C ALA A 28 6.65 -16.91 -2.02
N TRP A 29 7.41 -16.45 -3.00
CA TRP A 29 8.39 -17.29 -3.70
C TRP A 29 9.51 -17.78 -2.78
N LEU A 30 10.10 -16.88 -1.99
CA LEU A 30 11.25 -17.18 -1.13
C LEU A 30 10.89 -18.10 0.06
N PHE A 31 9.72 -17.89 0.67
CA PHE A 31 9.36 -18.53 1.94
C PHE A 31 8.20 -19.53 1.84
N ALA A 32 7.35 -19.41 0.82
CA ALA A 32 6.20 -20.31 0.62
C ALA A 32 6.37 -21.24 -0.61
N GLY A 33 7.46 -21.11 -1.36
CA GLY A 33 7.74 -21.95 -2.53
C GLY A 33 6.82 -21.71 -3.72
N THR A 34 6.02 -20.64 -3.70
CA THR A 34 5.09 -20.30 -4.77
C THR A 34 5.86 -19.77 -5.98
N PRO A 35 5.68 -20.27 -7.21
CA PRO A 35 6.41 -19.74 -8.35
C PRO A 35 6.18 -18.23 -8.53
N PHE A 36 7.25 -17.44 -8.62
CA PHE A 36 7.16 -15.98 -8.66
C PHE A 36 6.25 -15.48 -9.80
N ALA A 37 6.35 -16.11 -10.98
CA ALA A 37 5.50 -15.79 -12.12
C ALA A 37 4.00 -15.99 -11.82
N VAL A 38 3.64 -17.00 -11.03
CA VAL A 38 2.24 -17.26 -10.64
C VAL A 38 1.78 -16.25 -9.59
N ALA A 39 2.64 -15.93 -8.62
CA ALA A 39 2.33 -14.96 -7.58
C ALA A 39 2.11 -13.54 -8.15
N VAL A 40 2.92 -13.15 -9.13
CA VAL A 40 2.87 -11.81 -9.74
C VAL A 40 1.88 -11.74 -10.92
N ALA A 41 1.56 -12.83 -11.61
CA ALA A 41 0.55 -12.79 -12.67
C ALA A 41 -0.90 -12.68 -12.14
N SER A 42 -1.11 -12.75 -10.82
CA SER A 42 -2.44 -12.68 -10.23
C SER A 42 -3.05 -11.27 -10.32
N LEU A 43 -3.94 -11.09 -11.28
CA LEU A 43 -4.70 -9.85 -11.45
C LEU A 43 -5.55 -9.54 -10.22
N GLY A 44 -6.07 -10.57 -9.54
CA GLY A 44 -6.80 -10.44 -8.28
C GLY A 44 -5.97 -9.85 -7.14
N ALA A 45 -4.69 -10.22 -7.04
CA ALA A 45 -3.79 -9.68 -6.01
C ALA A 45 -3.53 -8.18 -6.21
N TYR A 46 -3.38 -7.72 -7.46
CA TYR A 46 -3.22 -6.30 -7.75
C TYR A 46 -4.47 -5.48 -7.50
N VAL A 47 -5.65 -6.01 -7.87
CA VAL A 47 -6.93 -5.34 -7.59
C VAL A 47 -7.15 -5.22 -6.09
N LEU A 48 -6.89 -6.31 -5.34
CA LEU A 48 -6.97 -6.31 -3.89
C LEU A 48 -5.99 -5.31 -3.26
N GLY A 49 -4.75 -5.30 -3.75
CA GLY A 49 -3.74 -4.33 -3.32
C GLY A 49 -4.19 -2.88 -3.57
N LEU A 50 -4.73 -2.59 -4.76
CA LEU A 50 -5.25 -1.28 -5.11
C LEU A 50 -6.38 -0.83 -4.21
N VAL A 51 -7.39 -1.69 -3.99
CA VAL A 51 -8.53 -1.40 -3.11
C VAL A 51 -8.04 -1.14 -1.69
N THR A 52 -7.11 -1.96 -1.19
CA THR A 52 -6.57 -1.85 0.16
C THR A 52 -5.83 -0.52 0.36
N VAL A 53 -4.97 -0.14 -0.58
CA VAL A 53 -4.21 1.12 -0.47
C VAL A 53 -5.11 2.34 -0.73
N ALA A 54 -6.13 2.23 -1.58
CA ALA A 54 -7.14 3.27 -1.76
C ALA A 54 -7.90 3.54 -0.44
N LEU A 55 -8.19 2.50 0.35
CA LEU A 55 -8.77 2.67 1.68
C LEU A 55 -7.84 3.43 2.63
N PHE A 56 -6.51 3.31 2.49
CA PHE A 56 -5.59 4.11 3.30
C PHE A 56 -5.76 5.60 3.00
N ALA A 57 -5.85 5.96 1.73
CA ALA A 57 -6.09 7.35 1.34
C ALA A 57 -7.41 7.89 1.94
N PHE A 58 -8.47 7.07 1.90
CA PHE A 58 -9.75 7.42 2.52
C PHE A 58 -9.64 7.60 4.05
N LEU A 59 -8.95 6.69 4.74
CA LEU A 59 -8.75 6.78 6.19
C LEU A 59 -7.94 8.01 6.60
N TYR A 60 -6.89 8.35 5.83
CA TYR A 60 -6.10 9.56 6.07
C TYR A 60 -6.87 10.85 5.81
N HIS A 61 -8.00 10.79 5.08
CA HIS A 61 -8.87 11.94 4.89
C HIS A 61 -9.86 12.14 6.05
N GLN A 62 -10.23 11.07 6.76
CA GLN A 62 -11.24 11.12 7.83
C GLN A 62 -10.66 11.18 9.24
N LEU A 63 -9.42 10.72 9.44
CA LEU A 63 -8.82 10.53 10.76
C LEU A 63 -7.52 11.31 10.89
N ASP A 64 -7.17 11.64 12.14
CA ASP A 64 -5.85 12.18 12.46
C ASP A 64 -4.72 11.21 12.11
N ARG A 65 -3.51 11.75 11.95
CA ARG A 65 -2.35 11.05 11.39
C ARG A 65 -2.00 9.73 12.08
N THR A 66 -2.13 9.67 13.40
CA THR A 66 -1.80 8.48 14.21
C THR A 66 -2.89 7.40 14.12
N PRO A 67 -4.18 7.70 14.39
CA PRO A 67 -5.24 6.70 14.23
C PRO A 67 -5.43 6.26 12.77
N ALA A 68 -5.22 7.15 11.79
CA ALA A 68 -5.26 6.78 10.37
C ALA A 68 -4.19 5.73 10.02
N ALA A 69 -2.97 5.86 10.57
CA ALA A 69 -1.90 4.90 10.33
C ALA A 69 -2.20 3.53 10.93
N LEU A 70 -2.73 3.49 12.16
CA LEU A 70 -3.11 2.24 12.82
C LEU A 70 -4.30 1.56 12.13
N ALA A 71 -5.32 2.33 11.76
CA ALA A 71 -6.46 1.82 11.02
C ALA A 71 -6.05 1.30 9.65
N SER A 72 -5.18 2.03 8.94
CA SER A 72 -4.65 1.59 7.64
C SER A 72 -3.83 0.31 7.77
N LEU A 73 -3.00 0.18 8.81
CA LEU A 73 -2.28 -1.06 9.06
C LEU A 73 -3.24 -2.23 9.33
N ALA A 74 -4.24 -2.03 10.17
CA ALA A 74 -5.25 -3.04 10.47
C ALA A 74 -6.03 -3.46 9.22
N VAL A 75 -6.52 -2.50 8.43
CA VAL A 75 -7.21 -2.76 7.15
C VAL A 75 -6.27 -3.46 6.18
N GLY A 76 -5.01 -3.03 6.10
CA GLY A 76 -3.97 -3.59 5.24
C GLY A 76 -3.64 -5.04 5.53
N VAL A 77 -3.88 -5.52 6.75
CA VAL A 77 -3.66 -6.91 7.14
C VAL A 77 -4.95 -7.70 7.03
N VAL A 78 -6.03 -7.21 7.65
CA VAL A 78 -7.28 -7.95 7.82
C VAL A 78 -7.99 -8.14 6.48
N LEU A 79 -8.13 -7.09 5.68
CA LEU A 79 -8.89 -7.16 4.43
C LEU A 79 -8.22 -8.13 3.44
N PRO A 80 -6.90 -8.02 3.15
CA PRO A 80 -6.27 -8.96 2.24
C PRO A 80 -6.25 -10.39 2.77
N THR A 81 -6.07 -10.59 4.08
CA THR A 81 -6.07 -11.93 4.68
C THR A 81 -7.42 -12.63 4.52
N LEU A 82 -8.53 -11.91 4.72
CA LEU A 82 -9.87 -12.47 4.53
C LEU A 82 -10.14 -12.78 3.06
N VAL A 83 -9.77 -11.87 2.14
CA VAL A 83 -9.97 -12.08 0.70
C VAL A 83 -9.10 -13.23 0.18
N ASP A 84 -7.83 -13.30 0.57
CA ASP A 84 -6.92 -14.39 0.19
C ASP A 84 -7.47 -15.75 0.63
N ARG A 85 -8.03 -15.80 1.84
CA ARG A 85 -8.52 -17.05 2.41
C ARG A 85 -9.85 -17.49 1.80
N PHE A 86 -10.82 -16.58 1.70
CA PHE A 86 -12.20 -16.92 1.37
C PHE A 86 -12.54 -16.73 -0.12
N VAL A 87 -11.87 -15.82 -0.82
CA VAL A 87 -12.16 -15.49 -2.22
C VAL A 87 -11.14 -16.13 -3.17
N LEU A 88 -9.85 -15.98 -2.86
CA LEU A 88 -8.77 -16.52 -3.70
C LEU A 88 -8.41 -17.98 -3.37
N GLY A 89 -8.99 -18.54 -2.29
CA GLY A 89 -8.87 -19.95 -1.94
C GLY A 89 -7.44 -20.39 -1.60
N ASN A 90 -6.63 -19.49 -1.05
CA ASN A 90 -5.23 -19.78 -0.80
C ASN A 90 -5.06 -20.88 0.28
N THR A 91 -4.29 -21.91 -0.05
CA THR A 91 -4.06 -23.09 0.80
C THR A 91 -2.93 -22.90 1.81
N LEU A 92 -2.21 -21.77 1.74
CA LEU A 92 -1.18 -21.43 2.71
C LEU A 92 -1.73 -21.39 4.14
N GLY A 93 -0.85 -21.66 5.11
CA GLY A 93 -1.18 -21.58 6.53
C GLY A 93 -1.54 -20.14 6.93
N TRP A 94 -2.48 -20.00 7.87
CA TRP A 94 -2.97 -18.69 8.35
C TRP A 94 -1.84 -17.74 8.74
N THR A 95 -0.85 -18.24 9.48
CA THR A 95 0.31 -17.44 9.91
C THR A 95 1.10 -16.88 8.74
N THR A 96 1.30 -17.68 7.68
CA THR A 96 2.03 -17.26 6.48
C THR A 96 1.27 -16.17 5.72
N ILE A 97 -0.05 -16.33 5.55
CA ILE A 97 -0.90 -15.33 4.90
C ILE A 97 -0.87 -14.01 5.68
N ILE A 98 -1.03 -14.08 7.01
CA ILE A 98 -1.01 -12.89 7.88
C ILE A 98 0.34 -12.18 7.80
N LEU A 99 1.46 -12.92 7.82
CA LEU A 99 2.79 -12.32 7.73
C LEU A 99 3.05 -11.66 6.37
N LEU A 100 2.67 -12.31 5.28
CA LEU A 100 2.79 -11.75 3.93
C LEU A 100 1.96 -10.46 3.79
N ASN A 101 0.73 -10.45 4.29
CA ASN A 101 -0.15 -9.29 4.27
C ASN A 101 0.28 -8.20 5.25
N LEU A 102 0.95 -8.56 6.35
CA LEU A 102 1.60 -7.59 7.24
C LEU A 102 2.75 -6.87 6.54
N VAL A 103 3.62 -7.59 5.83
CA VAL A 103 4.70 -6.95 5.06
C VAL A 103 4.11 -6.05 3.98
N PHE A 104 3.08 -6.52 3.26
CA PHE A 104 2.34 -5.72 2.29
C PHE A 104 1.85 -4.41 2.92
N ALA A 105 1.13 -4.49 4.03
CA ALA A 105 0.53 -3.34 4.71
C ALA A 105 1.59 -2.33 5.16
N VAL A 106 2.68 -2.82 5.78
CA VAL A 106 3.79 -1.97 6.23
C VAL A 106 4.46 -1.27 5.05
N LEU A 107 4.74 -2.00 3.97
CA LEU A 107 5.42 -1.44 2.80
C LEU A 107 4.54 -0.40 2.09
N ALA A 108 3.29 -0.75 1.84
CA ALA A 108 2.33 0.13 1.19
C ALA A 108 2.09 1.40 1.99
N LEU A 109 1.95 1.29 3.32
CA LEU A 109 1.82 2.45 4.21
C LEU A 109 3.09 3.32 4.21
N SER A 110 4.26 2.69 4.18
CA SER A 110 5.55 3.40 4.12
C SER A 110 5.71 4.17 2.82
N ILE A 111 5.38 3.55 1.68
CA ILE A 111 5.38 4.20 0.36
C ILE A 111 4.39 5.35 0.32
N TYR A 112 3.15 5.13 0.80
CA TYR A 112 2.12 6.15 0.84
C TYR A 112 2.60 7.38 1.64
N ARG A 113 3.16 7.18 2.84
CA ARG A 113 3.70 8.25 3.68
C ARG A 113 4.91 8.93 3.06
N PHE A 114 5.80 8.19 2.41
CA PHE A 114 6.99 8.74 1.77
C PHE A 114 6.63 9.67 0.60
N VAL A 115 5.67 9.28 -0.23
CA VAL A 115 5.18 10.10 -1.35
C VAL A 115 4.59 11.42 -0.83
N HIS A 116 3.78 11.37 0.23
CA HIS A 116 3.18 12.57 0.83
C HIS A 116 4.22 13.46 1.53
N ALA A 117 5.19 12.87 2.24
CA ALA A 117 6.28 13.62 2.86
C ALA A 117 7.16 14.36 1.83
N ASN A 118 7.49 13.69 0.71
CA ASN A 118 8.26 14.30 -0.37
C ASN A 118 7.50 15.41 -1.11
N ALA A 119 6.17 15.30 -1.19
CA ALA A 119 5.36 16.37 -1.76
C ALA A 119 5.39 17.63 -0.89
N ALA A 120 5.31 17.47 0.43
CA ALA A 120 5.38 18.57 1.39
C ALA A 120 6.75 19.28 1.36
N SER A 121 7.86 18.51 1.33
CA SER A 121 9.22 19.09 1.27
C SER A 121 9.46 19.88 -0.02
N ARG A 122 8.98 19.39 -1.17
CA ARG A 122 9.08 20.10 -2.46
C ARG A 122 8.24 21.36 -2.52
N GLN A 123 7.10 21.40 -1.83
CA GLN A 123 6.28 22.61 -1.72
C GLN A 123 6.97 23.66 -0.86
N ALA A 124 7.55 23.26 0.28
CA ALA A 124 8.31 24.16 1.14
C ALA A 124 9.52 24.78 0.39
N ALA A 125 10.29 23.97 -0.33
CA ALA A 125 11.42 24.44 -1.12
C ALA A 125 11.02 25.47 -2.20
N ARG A 126 9.89 25.25 -2.89
CA ARG A 126 9.35 26.22 -3.86
C ARG A 126 8.85 27.51 -3.21
N GLY A 127 8.31 27.42 -2.00
CA GLY A 127 7.88 28.58 -1.22
C GLY A 127 9.07 29.46 -0.80
N VAL A 128 10.20 28.84 -0.45
CA VAL A 128 11.45 29.56 -0.14
C VAL A 128 12.03 30.22 -1.38
N ALA A 129 12.11 29.50 -2.52
CA ALA A 129 12.65 30.05 -3.77
C ALA A 129 11.91 31.34 -4.21
N ARG A 130 10.57 31.37 -4.12
CA ARG A 130 9.77 32.56 -4.45
C ARG A 130 9.95 33.76 -3.51
N ARG A 131 10.56 33.59 -2.33
CA ARG A 131 10.81 34.70 -1.39
C ARG A 131 12.19 35.34 -1.60
N LEU A 132 13.03 34.73 -2.43
CA LEU A 132 14.38 35.19 -2.74
C LEU A 132 14.44 35.91 -4.10
N ASP A 133 13.37 35.83 -4.90
CA ASP A 133 13.11 36.62 -6.10
C ASP A 133 12.28 37.87 -5.74
#